data_AF-A0AAV1QJ34-F1
#
_entry.id   AF-A0AAV1QJ34-F1
#
_cell.length_a   1.000
_cell.length_b   1.000
_cell.length_c   1.000
_cell.angle_alpha   90.00
_cell.angle_beta   90.00
_cell.angle_gamma   90.00
#
_symmetry.space_group_name_H-M   'P 1'
#
loop_
_entity.id
_entity.type
_entity.pdbx_description
1 polymer ?
#
loop_
_entity_poly.entity_id
_entity_poly.type
_entity_poly.pdbx_seq_one_letter_code
_entity_poly.pdbx_strand_id
1 'polypeptide(L)'
;MTKFIRERLSIGFTTRATLNRLLDTGNVTPQQVERLEQAALAFLVKAVEYAMEKLPLKEILLKHARFIDVQQRTECGVEDVLYFVERFVELLPYHGPQEHDELSAEFLEYQLMDIPMPQDPTTFDIEAFWDNMSSLKNRVTGMSRFQRLSKVAKLVMTLPHSSADAVRVFSRVTLGRGRGFSGLGGHSHSVWELRKRLIFTQL
;
A
#
# COMPACT_ATOMS: atom_id res chain seq x y z
N MET A 1 -6.74 19.85 -18.10
CA MET A 1 -8.00 19.19 -18.53
C MET A 1 -7.61 18.10 -19.52
N THR A 2 -7.30 16.91 -19.00
CA THR A 2 -6.71 15.80 -19.77
C THR A 2 -7.81 15.13 -20.58
N LYS A 3 -7.70 15.21 -21.91
CA LYS A 3 -8.65 14.63 -22.86
C LYS A 3 -8.50 13.12 -22.82
N PHE A 4 -9.30 12.43 -22.00
CA PHE A 4 -9.45 10.98 -22.10
C PHE A 4 -9.95 10.68 -23.51
N ILE A 5 -9.08 10.10 -24.34
CA ILE A 5 -9.43 9.58 -25.66
C ILE A 5 -10.56 8.57 -25.43
N ARG A 6 -11.63 8.68 -26.20
CA ARG A 6 -12.83 7.85 -26.14
C ARG A 6 -12.53 6.42 -26.62
N GLU A 7 -11.56 5.76 -26.01
CA GLU A 7 -11.41 4.32 -26.08
C GLU A 7 -12.58 3.74 -25.29
N ARG A 8 -13.36 2.85 -25.92
CA ARG A 8 -14.57 2.26 -25.31
C ARG A 8 -14.24 1.73 -23.92
N LEU A 9 -14.88 2.28 -22.89
CA LEU A 9 -14.71 1.85 -21.50
C LEU A 9 -14.80 0.32 -21.44
N SER A 10 -13.73 -0.33 -21.01
CA SER A 10 -13.70 -1.79 -20.87
C SER A 10 -14.46 -2.18 -19.59
N ILE A 11 -15.77 -2.39 -19.73
CA ILE A 11 -16.69 -2.77 -18.64
C ILE A 11 -16.60 -4.27 -18.26
N GLY A 12 -15.57 -4.98 -18.75
CA GLY A 12 -15.39 -6.42 -18.56
C GLY A 12 -16.14 -7.28 -19.58
N PHE A 13 -15.63 -8.49 -19.82
CA PHE A 13 -16.12 -9.39 -20.88
C PHE A 13 -17.57 -9.82 -20.64
N THR A 14 -17.93 -10.20 -19.41
CA THR A 14 -19.27 -10.66 -19.03
C THR A 14 -20.32 -9.56 -19.19
N THR A 15 -20.03 -8.35 -18.70
CA THR A 15 -20.93 -7.20 -18.82
C THR A 15 -21.14 -6.81 -20.27
N ARG A 16 -20.06 -6.79 -21.06
CA ARG A 16 -20.12 -6.50 -22.50
C ARG A 16 -20.93 -7.55 -23.26
N ALA A 17 -20.70 -8.84 -23.02
CA ALA A 17 -21.45 -9.92 -23.65
C ALA A 17 -22.95 -9.84 -23.33
N THR A 18 -23.28 -9.49 -22.08
CA THR A 18 -24.67 -9.30 -21.65
C THR A 18 -25.33 -8.11 -22.33
N LEU A 19 -24.62 -6.97 -22.43
CA LEU A 19 -25.10 -5.77 -23.12
C LEU A 19 -25.34 -6.01 -24.61
N ASN A 20 -24.42 -6.71 -25.28
CA ASN A 20 -24.60 -7.06 -26.69
C ASN A 20 -25.84 -7.94 -26.88
N ARG A 21 -26.02 -8.98 -26.05
CA ARG A 21 -27.23 -9.81 -26.09
C ARG A 21 -28.53 -9.01 -25.89
N LEU A 22 -28.50 -8.01 -25.01
CA LEU A 22 -29.66 -7.15 -24.73
C LEU A 22 -29.94 -6.14 -25.86
N LEU A 23 -28.90 -5.70 -26.58
CA LEU A 23 -29.03 -4.91 -27.81
C LEU A 23 -29.63 -5.76 -28.93
N ASP A 24 -29.12 -6.98 -29.14
CA ASP A 24 -29.56 -7.89 -30.20
C ASP A 24 -31.04 -8.32 -30.01
N THR A 25 -31.48 -8.41 -28.77
CA THR A 25 -32.89 -8.74 -28.42
C THR A 25 -33.81 -7.52 -28.40
N GLY A 26 -33.29 -6.31 -28.61
CA GLY A 26 -34.07 -5.06 -28.60
C GLY A 26 -34.53 -4.60 -27.21
N ASN A 27 -34.13 -5.30 -26.15
CA ASN A 27 -34.50 -4.97 -24.77
C ASN A 27 -33.80 -3.70 -24.26
N VAL A 28 -32.69 -3.32 -24.88
CA VAL A 28 -31.91 -2.11 -24.55
C VAL A 28 -31.56 -1.38 -25.84
N THR A 29 -31.63 -0.05 -25.83
CA THR A 29 -31.25 0.78 -26.98
C THR A 29 -29.78 1.19 -26.93
N PRO A 30 -29.15 1.53 -28.07
CA PRO A 30 -27.79 2.06 -28.10
C PRO A 30 -27.59 3.28 -27.18
N GLN A 31 -28.60 4.16 -27.06
CA GLN A 31 -28.57 5.31 -26.14
C GLN A 31 -28.54 4.88 -24.67
N GLN A 32 -29.23 3.82 -24.28
CA GLN A 32 -29.19 3.30 -22.91
C GLN A 32 -27.82 2.70 -22.58
N VAL A 33 -27.17 2.05 -23.54
CA VAL A 33 -25.80 1.55 -23.40
C VAL A 33 -24.81 2.71 -23.23
N GLU A 34 -24.93 3.75 -24.05
CA GLU A 34 -24.09 4.95 -23.92
C GLU A 34 -24.27 5.63 -22.56
N ARG A 35 -25.51 5.75 -22.06
CA ARG A 35 -25.77 6.28 -20.71
C ARG A 35 -25.14 5.42 -19.61
N LEU A 36 -25.18 4.10 -19.74
CA LEU A 36 -24.55 3.19 -18.80
C LEU A 36 -23.02 3.35 -18.81
N GLU A 37 -22.41 3.40 -19.99
CA GLU A 37 -20.96 3.61 -20.13
C GLU A 37 -20.54 4.97 -19.53
N GLN A 38 -21.32 6.02 -19.76
CA GLN A 38 -21.10 7.35 -19.16
C GLN A 38 -21.26 7.33 -17.63
N ALA A 39 -22.29 6.66 -17.11
CA ALA A 39 -22.50 6.54 -15.67
C ALA A 39 -21.39 5.73 -14.99
N ALA A 40 -20.94 4.64 -15.62
CA ALA A 40 -19.84 3.82 -15.13
C ALA A 40 -18.52 4.61 -15.11
N LEU A 41 -18.24 5.38 -16.16
CA LEU A 41 -17.08 6.28 -16.19
C LEU A 41 -17.19 7.35 -15.09
N ALA A 42 -18.34 8.00 -14.95
CA ALA A 42 -18.56 9.02 -13.92
C ALA A 42 -18.38 8.44 -12.50
N PHE A 43 -18.87 7.22 -12.27
CA PHE A 43 -18.65 6.52 -11.01
C PHE A 43 -17.17 6.24 -10.76
N LEU A 44 -16.44 5.70 -11.74
CA LEU A 44 -15.01 5.42 -11.61
C LEU A 44 -14.20 6.68 -11.35
N VAL A 45 -14.48 7.76 -12.09
CA VAL A 45 -13.84 9.06 -11.88
C VAL A 45 -14.12 9.56 -10.46
N LYS A 46 -15.37 9.52 -9.99
CA LYS A 46 -15.73 9.95 -8.64
C LYS A 46 -15.12 9.07 -7.54
N ALA A 47 -15.04 7.76 -7.77
CA ALA A 47 -14.40 6.83 -6.85
C ALA A 47 -12.89 7.11 -6.75
N VAL A 48 -12.22 7.38 -7.87
CA VAL A 48 -10.80 7.76 -7.90
C VAL A 48 -10.59 9.13 -7.25
N GLU A 49 -11.41 10.13 -7.55
CA GLU A 49 -11.35 11.45 -6.91
C GLU A 49 -11.52 11.32 -5.39
N TYR A 50 -12.52 10.57 -4.94
CA TYR A 50 -12.74 10.29 -3.52
C TYR A 50 -11.54 9.57 -2.90
N ALA A 51 -10.98 8.56 -3.58
CA ALA A 51 -9.80 7.87 -3.12
C ALA A 51 -8.61 8.84 -3.02
N MET A 52 -8.37 9.69 -4.01
CA MET A 52 -7.30 10.69 -3.98
C MET A 52 -7.48 11.75 -2.89
N GLU A 53 -8.73 12.12 -2.58
CA GLU A 53 -9.04 13.08 -1.51
C GLU A 53 -8.89 12.46 -0.12
N LYS A 54 -9.28 11.19 0.04
CA LYS A 54 -9.29 10.51 1.34
C LYS A 54 -8.02 9.73 1.63
N LEU A 55 -7.30 9.25 0.62
CA LEU A 55 -6.03 8.55 0.82
C LEU A 55 -4.94 9.57 1.14
N PRO A 56 -4.06 9.27 2.11
CA PRO A 56 -2.94 10.13 2.47
C PRO A 56 -1.82 10.05 1.42
N LEU A 57 -2.15 10.12 0.12
CA LEU A 57 -1.20 9.94 -0.98
C LEU A 57 -0.08 10.99 -0.98
N LYS A 58 -0.28 12.11 -0.29
CA LYS A 58 0.70 13.19 -0.14
C LYS A 58 1.35 13.21 1.24
N GLU A 59 1.13 12.20 2.07
CA GLU A 59 1.71 12.22 3.41
C GLU A 59 3.21 11.97 3.38
N ILE A 60 3.93 12.88 4.02
CA ILE A 60 5.38 12.85 4.26
C ILE A 60 5.81 11.49 4.87
N LEU A 61 4.92 10.86 5.64
CA LEU A 61 5.14 9.53 6.21
C LEU A 61 5.40 8.46 5.15
N LEU A 62 4.64 8.44 4.05
CA LEU A 62 4.83 7.44 2.98
C LEU A 62 6.13 7.67 2.21
N LYS A 63 6.53 8.94 2.06
CA LYS A 63 7.81 9.29 1.42
C LYS A 63 8.99 8.72 2.21
N HIS A 64 8.97 8.87 3.53
CA HIS A 64 10.01 8.34 4.40
C HIS A 64 9.89 6.83 4.60
N ALA A 65 8.74 6.20 4.37
CA ALA A 65 8.58 4.74 4.51
C ALA A 65 9.24 3.93 3.38
N ARG A 66 9.77 4.56 2.32
CA ARG A 66 10.30 3.87 1.13
C ARG A 66 11.45 2.92 1.43
N PHE A 67 12.23 3.16 2.49
CA PHE A 67 13.36 2.27 2.84
C PHE A 67 12.92 0.85 3.23
N ILE A 68 11.63 0.65 3.57
CA ILE A 68 11.04 -0.68 3.81
C ILE A 68 11.04 -1.52 2.55
N ASP A 69 10.88 -0.89 1.39
CA ASP A 69 11.08 -1.55 0.11
C ASP A 69 12.57 -1.76 -0.12
N VAL A 70 12.96 -3.03 -0.04
CA VAL A 70 14.34 -3.47 -0.23
C VAL A 70 14.87 -3.02 -1.59
N GLN A 71 14.03 -2.92 -2.62
CA GLN A 71 14.47 -2.49 -3.95
C GLN A 71 14.82 -1.00 -4.01
N GLN A 72 14.15 -0.17 -3.20
CA GLN A 72 14.35 1.28 -3.16
C GLN A 72 15.36 1.72 -2.10
N ARG A 73 15.90 0.79 -1.30
CA ARG A 73 16.76 1.10 -0.15
C ARG A 73 17.97 1.98 -0.47
N THR A 74 18.56 1.83 -1.66
CA THR A 74 19.74 2.59 -2.09
C THR A 74 19.42 4.04 -2.46
N GLU A 75 18.14 4.35 -2.69
CA GLU A 75 17.66 5.69 -3.01
C GLU A 75 17.18 6.45 -1.77
N CYS A 76 17.12 5.77 -0.62
CA CYS A 76 16.70 6.33 0.64
C CYS A 76 17.90 6.84 1.44
N GLY A 77 17.70 7.83 2.28
CA GLY A 77 18.72 8.32 3.20
C GLY A 77 18.42 7.93 4.65
N VAL A 78 19.39 8.13 5.53
CA VAL A 78 19.21 7.82 6.96
C VAL A 78 18.11 8.68 7.60
N GLU A 79 17.87 9.87 7.06
CA GLU A 79 16.79 10.76 7.43
C GLU A 79 15.41 10.12 7.30
N ASP A 80 15.25 9.19 6.36
CA ASP A 80 13.99 8.46 6.17
C ASP A 80 13.69 7.56 7.38
N VAL A 81 14.73 6.98 7.98
CA VAL A 81 14.60 6.16 9.18
C VAL A 81 14.48 7.02 10.44
N LEU A 82 15.30 8.07 10.54
CA LEU A 82 15.28 9.00 11.69
C LEU A 82 13.94 9.74 11.80
N TYR A 83 13.27 10.02 10.69
CA TYR A 83 11.93 10.58 10.69
C TYR A 83 10.96 9.78 11.58
N PHE A 84 11.02 8.44 11.55
CA PHE A 84 10.15 7.60 12.37
C PHE A 84 10.57 7.58 13.83
N VAL A 85 11.88 7.65 14.11
CA VAL A 85 12.38 7.77 15.49
C VAL A 85 11.84 9.06 16.10
N GLU A 86 12.04 10.19 15.44
CA GLU A 86 11.59 11.51 15.91
C GLU A 86 10.06 11.59 16.03
N ARG A 87 9.32 10.93 15.13
CA ARG A 87 7.86 10.95 15.12
C ARG A 87 7.22 10.03 16.17
N PHE A 88 7.86 8.90 16.50
CA PHE A 88 7.30 7.87 17.37
C PHE A 88 8.20 7.62 18.59
N VAL A 89 8.51 8.70 19.32
CA VAL A 89 9.45 8.75 20.44
C VAL A 89 9.20 7.68 21.50
N GLU A 90 7.94 7.43 21.84
CA GLU A 90 7.54 6.46 22.86
C GLU A 90 7.77 5.00 22.43
N LEU A 91 7.68 4.72 21.13
CA LEU A 91 7.83 3.37 20.57
C LEU A 91 9.27 3.08 20.13
N LEU A 92 10.00 4.14 19.76
CA LEU A 92 11.38 4.09 19.29
C LEU A 92 12.25 5.02 20.16
N PRO A 93 12.67 4.56 21.36
CA PRO A 93 13.47 5.37 22.28
C PRO A 93 14.94 5.44 21.84
N TYR A 94 15.19 5.99 20.65
CA TYR A 94 16.51 6.06 20.01
C TYR A 94 16.92 7.51 19.74
N HIS A 95 16.73 8.40 20.71
CA HIS A 95 16.87 9.86 20.53
C HIS A 95 18.25 10.41 20.88
N GLY A 96 19.12 9.58 21.47
CA GLY A 96 20.45 10.01 21.85
C GLY A 96 21.41 9.98 20.65
N PRO A 97 22.48 10.79 20.67
CA PRO A 97 23.46 10.82 19.59
C PRO A 97 24.08 9.45 19.30
N GLN A 98 24.35 8.66 20.34
CA GLN A 98 24.92 7.33 20.19
C GLN A 98 23.94 6.38 19.48
N GLU A 99 22.65 6.42 19.84
CA GLU A 99 21.62 5.60 19.21
C GLU A 99 21.40 6.00 17.74
N HIS A 100 21.51 7.30 17.42
CA HIS A 100 21.48 7.79 16.05
C HIS A 100 22.67 7.28 15.24
N ASP A 101 23.89 7.33 15.79
CA ASP A 101 25.09 6.82 15.14
C ASP A 101 24.99 5.31 14.87
N GLU A 102 24.51 4.55 15.85
CA GLU A 102 24.32 3.11 15.74
C GLU A 102 23.23 2.76 14.71
N LEU A 103 22.10 3.47 14.72
CA LEU A 103 21.04 3.30 13.73
C LEU A 103 21.51 3.68 12.32
N SER A 104 22.32 4.72 12.19
CA SER A 104 22.94 5.14 10.92
C SER A 104 23.88 4.06 10.39
N ALA A 105 24.67 3.44 11.25
CA ALA A 105 25.55 2.33 10.89
C ALA A 105 24.74 1.09 10.45
N GLU A 106 23.68 0.73 11.20
CA GLU A 106 22.76 -0.35 10.83
C GLU A 106 22.12 -0.08 9.45
N PHE A 107 21.70 1.16 9.20
CA PHE A 107 21.08 1.56 7.92
C PHE A 107 22.07 1.49 6.75
N LEU A 108 23.27 2.03 6.91
CA LEU A 108 24.31 1.97 5.89
C LEU A 108 24.66 0.52 5.53
N GLU A 109 24.78 -0.35 6.53
CA GLU A 109 25.03 -1.77 6.32
C GLU A 109 23.88 -2.44 5.57
N TYR A 110 22.63 -2.08 5.88
CA TYR A 110 21.46 -2.55 5.13
C TYR A 110 21.48 -2.11 3.66
N GLN A 111 21.83 -0.86 3.37
CA GLN A 111 21.92 -0.36 2.00
C GLN A 111 22.99 -1.10 1.18
N LEU A 112 24.14 -1.37 1.79
CA LEU A 112 25.27 -2.03 1.14
C LEU A 112 25.14 -3.55 1.06
N MET A 113 24.14 -4.14 1.73
CA MET A 113 23.97 -5.58 1.75
C MET A 113 23.58 -6.09 0.37
N ASP A 114 24.24 -7.17 -0.06
CA ASP A 114 23.86 -7.91 -1.25
C ASP A 114 22.64 -8.77 -0.92
N ILE A 115 21.48 -8.31 -1.39
CA ILE A 115 20.19 -8.96 -1.15
C ILE A 115 19.71 -9.54 -2.48
N PRO A 116 19.65 -10.87 -2.62
CA PRO A 116 19.22 -11.50 -3.86
C PRO A 116 17.73 -11.21 -4.09
N MET A 117 17.44 -10.45 -5.14
CA MET A 117 16.06 -10.16 -5.52
C MET A 117 15.49 -11.30 -6.39
N PRO A 118 14.24 -11.73 -6.16
CA PRO A 118 13.57 -12.69 -7.02
C PRO A 118 13.34 -12.08 -8.40
N GLN A 119 13.28 -12.94 -9.42
CA GLN A 119 13.00 -12.55 -10.81
C GLN A 119 11.64 -11.87 -10.97
N ASP A 120 10.66 -12.29 -10.15
CA ASP A 120 9.38 -11.62 -10.00
C ASP A 120 9.37 -10.80 -8.71
N PRO A 121 9.44 -9.46 -8.78
CA PRO A 121 9.36 -8.56 -7.62
C PRO A 121 8.14 -8.82 -6.74
N THR A 122 7.05 -9.35 -7.30
CA THR A 122 5.79 -9.54 -6.59
C THR A 122 5.79 -10.78 -5.69
N THR A 123 6.82 -11.61 -5.78
CA THR A 123 7.05 -12.77 -4.91
C THR A 123 7.91 -12.45 -3.69
N PHE A 124 8.44 -11.22 -3.60
CA PHE A 124 9.29 -10.85 -2.48
C PHE A 124 8.45 -10.61 -1.21
N ASP A 125 8.68 -11.45 -0.21
CA ASP A 125 8.01 -11.33 1.08
C ASP A 125 8.78 -10.35 1.99
N ILE A 126 8.32 -9.10 1.98
CA ILE A 126 8.87 -8.01 2.78
C ILE A 126 8.75 -8.29 4.28
N GLU A 127 7.67 -8.91 4.73
CA GLU A 127 7.43 -9.21 6.15
C GLU A 127 8.45 -10.26 6.63
N ALA A 128 8.58 -11.36 5.88
CA ALA A 128 9.57 -12.39 6.18
C ALA A 128 11.01 -11.87 6.11
N PHE A 129 11.32 -10.96 5.17
CA PHE A 129 12.62 -10.32 5.09
C PHE A 129 12.95 -9.54 6.38
N TRP A 130 12.05 -8.67 6.83
CA TRP A 130 12.28 -7.87 8.04
C TRP A 130 12.26 -8.70 9.33
N ASP A 131 11.53 -9.82 9.34
CA ASP A 131 11.60 -10.80 10.43
C ASP A 131 12.97 -11.51 10.48
N ASN A 132 13.51 -11.91 9.32
CA ASN A 132 14.85 -12.47 9.23
C ASN A 132 15.91 -11.44 9.65
N MET A 133 15.79 -10.19 9.19
CA MET A 133 16.68 -9.09 9.58
C MET A 133 16.73 -8.89 11.09
N SER A 134 15.58 -8.99 11.76
CA SER A 134 15.49 -8.88 13.23
C SER A 134 16.15 -10.03 13.98
N SER A 135 16.35 -11.17 13.31
CA SER A 135 16.94 -12.39 13.88
C SER A 135 18.43 -12.52 13.57
N LEU A 136 18.97 -11.71 12.65
CA LEU A 136 20.38 -11.74 12.28
C LEU A 136 21.26 -11.31 13.45
N LYS A 137 22.23 -12.15 13.79
CA LYS A 137 23.23 -11.87 14.82
C LYS A 137 24.58 -11.56 14.20
N ASN A 138 25.29 -10.60 14.80
CA ASN A 138 26.69 -10.35 14.49
C ASN A 138 27.50 -11.57 14.95
N ARG A 139 28.34 -12.11 14.06
CA ARG A 139 29.12 -13.34 14.32
C ARG A 139 30.17 -13.16 15.42
N VAL A 140 30.62 -11.93 15.66
CA VAL A 140 31.68 -11.62 16.63
C VAL A 140 31.09 -11.33 18.00
N THR A 141 30.05 -10.49 18.06
CA THR A 141 29.47 -10.05 19.35
C THR A 141 28.30 -10.92 19.81
N GLY A 142 27.70 -11.73 18.92
CA GLY A 142 26.49 -12.50 19.20
C GLY A 142 25.22 -11.65 19.37
N MET A 143 25.35 -10.32 19.31
CA MET A 143 24.25 -9.38 19.42
C MET A 143 23.47 -9.26 18.12
N SER A 144 22.22 -8.79 18.20
CA SER A 144 21.40 -8.51 17.02
C SER A 144 22.09 -7.48 16.13
N ARG A 145 22.29 -7.81 14.86
CA ARG A 145 23.00 -6.97 13.87
C ARG A 145 22.18 -5.75 13.47
N PHE A 146 20.86 -5.91 13.31
CA PHE A 146 19.93 -4.86 12.89
C PHE A 146 18.86 -4.63 13.96
N GLN A 147 19.27 -4.42 15.22
CA GLN A 147 18.34 -4.36 16.34
C GLN A 147 17.39 -3.17 16.26
N ARG A 148 17.93 -1.98 15.97
CA ARG A 148 17.16 -0.72 15.94
C ARG A 148 16.42 -0.63 14.62
N LEU A 149 17.12 -0.85 13.52
CA LEU A 149 16.55 -0.74 12.18
C LEU A 149 15.37 -1.70 11.99
N SER A 150 15.47 -2.95 12.45
CA SER A 150 14.35 -3.90 12.33
C SER A 150 13.15 -3.50 13.19
N LYS A 151 13.36 -2.85 14.34
CA LYS A 151 12.25 -2.33 15.16
C LYS A 151 11.57 -1.15 14.51
N VAL A 152 12.34 -0.22 13.93
CA VAL A 152 11.79 0.88 13.11
C VAL A 152 10.99 0.27 11.96
N ALA A 153 11.56 -0.67 11.21
CA ALA A 153 10.90 -1.27 10.06
C ALA A 153 9.59 -1.97 10.41
N LYS A 154 9.57 -2.78 11.48
CA LYS A 154 8.34 -3.41 11.97
C LYS A 154 7.30 -2.39 12.40
N LEU A 155 7.70 -1.31 13.07
CA LEU A 155 6.77 -0.22 13.39
C LEU A 155 6.18 0.36 12.11
N VAL A 156 7.03 0.75 11.15
CA VAL A 156 6.58 1.32 9.88
C VAL A 156 5.56 0.40 9.23
N MET A 157 5.87 -0.89 9.03
CA MET A 157 4.95 -1.86 8.41
C MET A 157 3.61 -2.04 9.14
N THR A 158 3.55 -1.76 10.45
CA THR A 158 2.29 -1.81 11.22
C THR A 158 1.47 -0.53 11.14
N LEU A 159 2.04 0.57 10.64
CA LEU A 159 1.30 1.81 10.47
C LEU A 159 0.23 1.61 9.40
N PRO A 160 -1.00 2.10 9.62
CA PRO A 160 -2.03 2.07 8.60
C PRO A 160 -1.65 3.06 7.49
N HIS A 161 -0.87 2.60 6.51
CA HIS A 161 -0.39 3.38 5.38
C HIS A 161 -1.50 3.75 4.39
N SER A 162 -2.69 3.17 4.53
CA SER A 162 -3.87 3.50 3.72
C SER A 162 -4.95 4.13 4.60
N SER A 163 -5.56 5.23 4.14
CA SER A 163 -6.82 5.68 4.78
C SER A 163 -7.93 4.65 4.64
N ALA A 164 -7.81 3.65 3.77
CA ALA A 164 -8.79 2.58 3.67
C ALA A 164 -8.84 1.72 4.94
N ASP A 165 -7.75 1.57 5.69
CA ASP A 165 -7.77 0.88 6.98
C ASP A 165 -8.35 1.77 8.09
N ALA A 166 -8.07 3.07 8.08
CA ALA A 166 -8.76 4.03 8.93
C ALA A 166 -10.28 4.06 8.63
N VAL A 167 -10.67 4.08 7.35
CA VAL A 167 -12.07 4.03 6.90
C VAL A 167 -12.74 2.70 7.24
N ARG A 168 -12.01 1.57 7.26
CA ARG A 168 -12.56 0.27 7.72
C ARG A 168 -12.82 0.26 9.22
N VAL A 169 -11.94 0.91 10.01
CA VAL A 169 -12.16 1.14 11.44
C VAL A 169 -13.36 2.08 11.66
N PHE A 170 -13.48 3.16 10.89
CA PHE A 170 -14.65 4.06 10.94
C PHE A 170 -15.94 3.39 10.44
N SER A 171 -15.86 2.50 9.46
CA SER A 171 -17.01 1.71 8.98
C SER A 171 -17.52 0.76 10.06
N ARG A 172 -16.61 0.15 10.85
CA ARG A 172 -16.97 -0.64 12.04
C ARG A 172 -17.63 0.20 13.13
N VAL A 173 -17.19 1.44 13.34
CA VAL A 173 -17.79 2.37 14.31
C VAL A 173 -19.15 2.91 13.83
N THR A 174 -19.33 3.09 12.51
CA THR A 174 -20.60 3.56 11.91
C THR A 174 -21.63 2.42 11.80
N LEU A 175 -21.19 1.17 11.60
CA LEU A 175 -22.02 -0.04 11.66
C LEU A 175 -22.62 -0.31 13.05
N GLY A 176 -22.06 0.28 14.12
CA GLY A 176 -22.66 0.25 15.46
C GLY A 176 -23.93 1.09 15.60
N ARG A 177 -24.25 1.96 14.64
CA ARG A 177 -25.43 2.86 14.66
C ARG A 177 -26.42 2.65 13.52
N GLY A 178 -26.21 1.69 12.62
CA GLY A 178 -27.15 1.41 11.53
C GLY A 178 -27.21 -0.07 11.22
N ARG A 179 -28.26 -0.75 11.70
CA ARG A 179 -28.59 -2.11 11.29
C ARG A 179 -28.86 -2.17 9.79
N GLY A 180 -28.25 -3.15 9.13
CA GLY A 180 -28.76 -3.73 7.88
C GLY A 180 -27.89 -3.47 6.65
N PHE A 181 -26.92 -4.36 6.40
CA PHE A 181 -26.64 -4.92 5.07
C PHE A 181 -25.76 -6.16 5.26
N SER A 182 -26.43 -7.30 5.45
CA SER A 182 -25.83 -8.63 5.43
C SER A 182 -25.72 -9.12 3.99
N GLY A 183 -24.50 -9.34 3.50
CA GLY A 183 -24.27 -10.05 2.25
C GLY A 183 -22.89 -9.78 1.66
N LEU A 184 -22.22 -10.84 1.21
CA LEU A 184 -20.91 -10.88 0.53
C LEU A 184 -19.67 -10.96 1.44
N GLY A 185 -19.70 -11.91 2.38
CA GLY A 185 -18.48 -12.59 2.82
C GLY A 185 -18.04 -13.54 1.71
N GLY A 186 -16.85 -13.34 1.15
CA GLY A 186 -16.26 -14.35 0.27
C GLY A 186 -15.39 -13.87 -0.88
N HIS A 187 -14.77 -12.68 -0.86
CA HIS A 187 -13.73 -12.31 -1.85
C HIS A 187 -12.55 -11.58 -1.18
N SER A 188 -12.36 -11.79 0.13
CA SER A 188 -11.39 -10.99 0.89
C SER A 188 -9.95 -11.31 0.51
N HIS A 189 -9.61 -12.54 0.13
CA HIS A 189 -8.22 -12.98 -0.06
C HIS A 189 -7.51 -12.40 -1.30
N SER A 190 -8.22 -12.14 -2.41
CA SER A 190 -7.59 -11.63 -3.64
C SER A 190 -7.40 -10.11 -3.66
N VAL A 191 -8.10 -9.40 -2.78
CA VAL A 191 -8.03 -7.93 -2.66
C VAL A 191 -6.82 -7.50 -1.83
N TRP A 192 -6.28 -8.35 -0.96
CA TRP A 192 -5.06 -8.07 -0.19
C TRP A 192 -3.82 -7.97 -1.09
N GLU A 193 -3.67 -8.88 -2.05
CA GLU A 193 -2.48 -8.95 -2.93
C GLU A 193 -2.45 -7.83 -3.98
N LEU A 194 -3.63 -7.40 -4.45
CA LEU A 194 -3.72 -6.24 -5.35
C LEU A 194 -3.55 -4.90 -4.61
N ARG A 195 -3.74 -4.87 -3.28
CA ARG A 195 -3.60 -3.66 -2.45
C ARG A 195 -2.17 -3.38 -2.01
N LYS A 196 -1.35 -4.41 -1.77
CA LYS A 196 0.09 -4.23 -1.53
C LYS A 196 0.79 -3.61 -2.76
N ARG A 197 0.32 -3.93 -3.98
CA ARG A 197 0.85 -3.39 -5.25
C ARG A 197 0.64 -1.89 -5.41
N LEU A 198 -0.51 -1.31 -5.03
CA LEU A 198 -0.77 0.09 -5.35
C LEU A 198 0.05 1.10 -4.53
N ILE A 199 0.53 0.70 -3.35
CA ILE A 199 1.27 1.60 -2.44
C ILE A 199 2.73 1.76 -2.89
N PHE A 200 3.33 0.73 -3.49
CA PHE A 200 4.75 0.75 -3.87
C PHE A 200 5.02 0.96 -5.37
N THR A 201 4.04 0.82 -6.26
CA THR A 201 4.24 1.06 -7.71
C THR A 201 3.87 2.48 -8.17
N GLN A 202 3.41 3.37 -7.27
CA GLN A 202 3.03 4.76 -7.61
C GLN A 202 3.70 5.86 -6.74
N LEU A 203 4.71 5.50 -5.95
CA LEU A 203 5.63 6.43 -5.28
C LEU A 203 7.04 6.26 -5.85
#